data_AF-A0A2I0VSX7-F1
#
_entry.id   AF-A0A2I0VSX7-F1
#
_cell.length_a   1.000
_cell.length_b   1.000
_cell.length_c   1.000
_cell.angle_alpha   90.00
_cell.angle_beta   90.00
_cell.angle_gamma   90.00
#
_symmetry.space_group_name_H-M   'P 1'
#
loop_
_entity.id
_entity.type
_entity.pdbx_description
1 polymer ?
#
loop_
_entity_poly.entity_id
_entity_poly.type
_entity_poly.pdbx_seq_one_letter_code
_entity_poly.pdbx_strand_id
1 'polypeptide(L)'
;MKGVSRFGRVSKLSPRYVGPFEIIERIGNSNYRLLLPNQMSDIHNVFHVSSLRKWISDVQENLQYKEEPEKILAHDVQKLRSKQIPMVKVQWKFRMAREATWEKESDMRELYPSLF
;
A
#
# COMPACT_ATOMS: atom_id res chain seq x y z
N MET A 1 13.61 -19.63 39.62
CA MET A 1 13.93 -18.57 38.64
C MET A 1 12.66 -18.21 37.90
N LYS A 2 12.12 -16.99 38.09
CA LYS A 2 10.98 -16.51 37.31
C LYS A 2 11.47 -16.25 35.88
N GLY A 3 10.89 -16.93 34.89
CA GLY A 3 11.27 -16.75 33.49
C GLY A 3 11.04 -15.31 33.04
N VAL A 4 11.86 -14.83 32.10
CA VAL A 4 11.65 -13.53 31.44
C VAL A 4 10.29 -13.58 30.74
N SER A 5 9.37 -12.69 31.13
CA SER A 5 8.08 -12.54 30.46
C SER A 5 8.35 -12.14 29.01
N ARG A 6 7.86 -12.94 28.05
CA ARG A 6 8.05 -12.71 26.62
C ARG A 6 6.75 -12.22 26.00
N PHE A 7 6.87 -11.36 25.01
CA PHE A 7 5.74 -10.90 24.23
C PHE A 7 5.18 -12.05 23.37
N GLY A 8 3.92 -12.41 23.61
CA GLY A 8 3.20 -13.41 22.80
C GLY A 8 3.79 -14.82 22.85
N ARG A 9 3.27 -15.70 21.97
CA ARG A 9 3.79 -17.07 21.79
C ARG A 9 4.83 -17.08 20.66
N VAL A 10 6.05 -17.48 20.98
CA VAL A 10 7.13 -17.64 19.98
C VAL A 10 6.89 -18.94 19.21
N SER A 11 6.80 -18.84 17.89
CA SER A 11 6.82 -19.98 16.97
C SER A 11 7.87 -19.69 15.90
N LYS A 12 8.25 -20.68 15.08
CA LYS A 12 9.24 -20.46 14.01
C LYS A 12 8.84 -19.33 13.03
N LEU A 13 7.53 -19.02 12.96
CA LEU A 13 6.96 -17.98 12.10
C LEU A 13 6.40 -16.78 12.90
N SER A 14 6.73 -16.62 14.18
CA SER A 14 6.26 -15.46 14.94
C SER A 14 6.95 -14.17 14.44
N PRO A 15 6.23 -13.05 14.33
CA PRO A 15 6.82 -11.75 13.98
C PRO A 15 8.00 -11.38 14.89
N ARG A 16 9.03 -10.76 14.30
CA ARG A 16 10.21 -10.31 15.05
C ARG A 16 9.92 -9.11 15.97
N TYR A 17 9.01 -8.24 15.55
CA TYR A 17 8.58 -7.06 16.30
C TYR A 17 7.11 -7.21 16.70
N VAL A 18 6.75 -6.62 17.83
CA VAL A 18 5.41 -6.72 18.41
C VAL A 18 4.78 -5.34 18.31
N GLY A 19 3.69 -5.24 17.55
CA GLY A 19 2.82 -4.06 17.49
C GLY A 19 3.48 -2.73 17.09
N PRO A 20 2.70 -1.77 16.56
CA PRO A 20 3.02 -0.37 16.73
C PRO A 20 2.67 0.04 18.17
N PHE A 21 3.56 0.79 18.81
CA PHE A 21 3.29 1.44 20.10
C PHE A 21 3.60 2.92 19.98
N GLU A 22 2.76 3.74 20.60
CA GLU A 22 2.97 5.18 20.64
C GLU A 22 4.09 5.51 21.63
N ILE A 23 4.94 6.46 21.27
CA ILE A 23 5.98 7.02 22.15
C ILE A 23 5.32 8.14 22.96
N ILE A 24 5.18 7.95 24.26
CA ILE A 24 4.65 8.96 25.19
C ILE A 24 5.71 10.01 25.46
N GLU A 25 6.95 9.58 25.70
CA GLU A 25 8.01 10.47 26.18
C GLU A 25 9.39 9.95 25.76
N ARG A 26 10.35 10.85 25.57
CA ARG A 26 11.77 10.53 25.43
C ARG A 26 12.49 10.78 26.76
N ILE A 27 13.03 9.72 27.35
CA ILE A 27 13.76 9.76 28.63
C ILE A 27 15.27 9.76 28.33
N GLY A 28 15.88 10.95 28.40
CA GLY A 28 17.29 11.13 28.08
C GLY A 28 17.60 10.88 26.60
N ASN A 29 18.86 10.57 26.30
CA ASN A 29 19.31 10.55 24.90
C ASN A 29 18.80 9.32 24.13
N SER A 30 18.65 8.17 24.80
CA SER A 30 18.45 6.90 24.10
C SER A 30 17.28 6.06 24.60
N ASN A 31 16.53 6.50 25.62
CA ASN A 31 15.39 5.75 26.14
C ASN A 31 14.08 6.44 25.79
N TYR A 32 13.06 5.65 25.51
CA TYR A 32 11.71 6.10 25.17
C TYR A 32 10.69 5.36 26.00
N ARG A 33 9.70 6.09 26.51
CA ARG A 33 8.52 5.54 27.19
C ARG A 33 7.44 5.27 26.15
N LEU A 34 6.97 4.05 26.07
CA LEU A 34 5.90 3.60 25.17
C LEU A 34 4.56 3.51 25.89
N LEU A 35 3.47 3.72 25.15
CA LEU A 35 2.13 3.37 25.59
C LEU A 35 1.89 1.88 25.35
N LEU A 36 2.05 1.08 26.40
CA LEU A 36 1.79 -0.36 26.35
C LEU A 36 0.32 -0.65 26.68
N PRO A 37 -0.32 -1.62 26.00
CA PRO A 37 -1.66 -2.09 26.36
C PRO A 37 -1.70 -2.68 27.78
N ASN A 38 -2.88 -2.64 28.42
CA ASN A 38 -3.09 -3.20 29.76
C ASN A 38 -2.74 -4.70 29.87
N GLN A 39 -2.79 -5.43 28.76
CA GLN A 39 -2.36 -6.84 28.70
C GLN A 39 -0.84 -7.03 28.92
N MET A 40 -0.07 -5.94 28.87
CA MET A 40 1.39 -5.90 29.03
C MET A 40 1.81 -5.06 30.24
N SER A 41 0.92 -4.87 31.24
CA SER A 41 1.20 -4.07 32.43
C SER A 41 2.40 -4.55 33.25
N ASP A 42 2.76 -5.84 33.14
CA ASP A 42 3.91 -6.43 33.84
C ASP A 42 5.26 -6.04 33.22
N ILE A 43 5.26 -5.36 32.07
CA ILE A 43 6.46 -5.02 31.31
C ILE A 43 6.79 -3.55 31.52
N HIS A 44 8.07 -3.25 31.79
CA HIS A 44 8.53 -1.88 31.85
C HIS A 44 8.29 -1.17 30.53
N ASN A 45 7.61 -0.03 30.59
CA ASN A 45 7.25 0.74 29.42
C ASN A 45 8.39 1.62 28.87
N VAL A 46 9.61 1.51 29.41
CA VAL A 46 10.78 2.27 28.97
C VAL A 46 11.75 1.36 28.21
N PHE A 47 12.03 1.72 26.96
CA PHE A 47 12.86 0.93 26.05
C PHE A 47 14.00 1.77 25.47
N HIS A 48 15.16 1.14 25.30
CA HIS A 48 16.28 1.75 24.58
C HIS A 48 16.01 1.79 23.07
N VAL A 49 16.50 2.82 22.39
CA VAL A 49 16.28 3.09 20.96
C VAL A 49 16.67 1.90 20.06
N SER A 50 17.67 1.12 20.44
CA SER A 50 18.10 -0.08 19.70
C SER A 50 17.05 -1.20 19.66
N SER A 51 16.12 -1.20 20.62
CA SER A 51 15.02 -2.17 20.68
C SER A 51 13.80 -1.71 19.90
N LEU A 52 13.79 -0.46 19.43
CA LEU A 52 12.69 0.15 18.70
C LEU A 52 12.96 0.15 17.21
N ARG A 53 11.90 0.00 16.43
CA ARG A 53 11.93 0.20 14.98
C ARG A 53 10.83 1.17 14.62
N LYS A 54 11.14 2.20 13.82
CA LYS A 54 10.14 3.14 13.32
C LYS A 54 9.07 2.34 12.56
N TRP A 55 7.82 2.49 12.97
CA TRP A 55 6.69 2.00 12.20
C TRP A 55 6.56 2.85 10.94
N ILE A 56 6.65 2.21 9.77
CA ILE A 56 6.48 2.87 8.47
C ILE A 56 5.20 2.28 7.88
N SER A 57 4.13 3.08 7.88
CA SER A 57 2.91 2.75 7.16
C SER A 57 3.05 3.25 5.72
N ASP A 58 3.85 2.55 4.90
CA ASP A 58 3.94 2.84 3.45
C ASP A 58 2.66 2.42 2.70
N VAL A 59 1.71 1.81 3.42
CA VAL A 59 0.39 1.51 2.91
C VAL A 59 -0.48 2.72 3.23
N GLN A 60 -0.56 3.67 2.30
CA GLN A 60 -1.68 4.60 2.28
C GLN A 60 -2.95 3.73 2.26
N GLU A 61 -3.84 3.89 3.24
CA GLU A 61 -5.11 3.13 3.36
C GLU A 61 -6.02 3.29 2.12
N ASN A 62 -5.64 4.17 1.19
CA ASN A 62 -6.39 4.55 -0.01
C ASN A 62 -5.69 4.09 -1.31
N LEU A 63 -4.97 2.96 -1.30
CA LEU A 63 -4.39 2.34 -2.51
C LEU A 63 -5.49 1.76 -3.44
N GLN A 64 -6.42 2.58 -3.91
CA GLN A 64 -7.04 2.31 -5.20
C GLN A 64 -5.99 2.63 -6.26
N TYR A 65 -5.34 1.59 -6.77
CA TYR A 65 -4.52 1.72 -7.96
C TYR A 65 -5.42 2.17 -9.12
N LYS A 66 -5.40 3.47 -9.42
CA LYS A 66 -6.07 4.03 -10.59
C LYS A 66 -5.12 3.90 -11.76
N GLU A 67 -5.46 3.04 -12.71
CA GLU A 67 -4.75 2.94 -13.98
C GLU A 67 -4.91 4.26 -14.74
N GLU A 68 -3.82 4.99 -14.91
CA GLU A 68 -3.78 6.20 -15.73
C GLU A 68 -3.38 5.81 -17.16
N PRO A 69 -4.11 6.22 -18.19
CA PRO A 69 -3.71 5.98 -19.56
C PRO A 69 -2.54 6.90 -19.93
N GLU A 70 -1.53 6.34 -20.59
CA GLU A 70 -0.30 7.03 -20.99
C GLU A 70 -0.39 7.55 -22.42
N LYS A 71 -0.82 6.70 -23.38
CA LYS A 71 -0.97 7.08 -24.79
C LYS A 71 -1.88 6.14 -25.57
N ILE A 72 -2.42 6.65 -26.67
CA ILE A 72 -3.18 5.85 -27.65
C ILE A 72 -2.20 5.29 -28.68
N LEU A 73 -2.23 3.97 -28.87
CA LEU A 73 -1.35 3.24 -29.78
C LEU A 73 -1.98 3.01 -31.16
N ALA A 74 -3.31 2.86 -31.23
CA ALA A 74 -4.01 2.54 -32.47
C ALA A 74 -5.50 2.90 -32.37
N HIS A 75 -6.13 3.07 -33.54
CA HIS A 75 -7.57 3.26 -33.69
C HIS A 75 -8.11 2.12 -34.57
N ASP A 76 -9.29 1.60 -34.23
CA ASP A 76 -9.98 0.60 -35.04
C ASP A 76 -11.50 0.74 -34.86
N VAL A 77 -12.28 0.10 -35.72
CA VAL A 77 -13.75 0.10 -35.64
C VAL A 77 -14.24 -1.33 -35.50
N GLN A 78 -14.80 -1.65 -34.33
CA GLN A 78 -15.46 -2.92 -34.12
C GLN A 78 -16.81 -2.92 -34.84
N LYS A 79 -16.89 -3.65 -35.95
CA LYS A 79 -18.13 -3.86 -36.71
C LYS A 79 -18.93 -4.99 -36.08
N LEU A 80 -20.07 -4.65 -35.50
CA LEU A 80 -21.11 -5.59 -35.08
C LEU A 80 -22.15 -5.74 -36.20
N ARG A 81 -23.06 -6.72 -36.05
CA ARG A 81 -24.09 -7.02 -37.05
C ARG A 81 -24.98 -5.81 -37.42
N SER A 82 -25.17 -4.88 -36.50
CA SER A 82 -26.05 -3.70 -36.67
C SER A 82 -25.40 -2.36 -36.34
N LYS A 83 -24.16 -2.34 -35.81
CA LYS A 83 -23.51 -1.13 -35.31
C LYS A 83 -22.02 -1.14 -35.60
N GLN A 84 -21.44 0.04 -35.75
CA GLN A 84 -19.99 0.23 -35.81
C GLN A 84 -19.58 1.01 -34.58
N ILE A 85 -18.65 0.47 -33.79
CA ILE A 85 -18.18 1.06 -32.53
C ILE A 85 -16.70 1.42 -32.68
N PRO A 86 -16.34 2.72 -32.67
CA PRO A 86 -14.96 3.15 -32.66
C PRO A 86 -14.26 2.73 -31.37
N MET A 87 -13.08 2.14 -31.49
CA MET A 87 -12.23 1.65 -30.41
C MET A 87 -10.83 2.23 -30.53
N VAL A 88 -10.18 2.42 -29.38
CA VAL A 88 -8.80 2.86 -29.27
C VAL A 88 -7.99 1.87 -28.45
N LYS A 89 -6.74 1.64 -28.87
CA LYS A 89 -5.80 0.82 -28.13
C LYS A 89 -5.01 1.70 -27.16
N VAL A 90 -5.18 1.49 -25.87
CA VAL A 90 -4.65 2.36 -24.81
C VAL A 90 -3.48 1.69 -24.11
N GLN A 91 -2.31 2.35 -24.09
CA GLN A 91 -1.21 1.97 -23.21
C GLN A 91 -1.46 2.60 -21.84
N TRP A 92 -1.46 1.77 -20.79
CA TRP A 92 -1.58 2.21 -19.41
C TRP A 92 -0.21 2.50 -18.80
N LYS A 93 -0.15 3.52 -17.94
CA LYS A 93 1.05 3.92 -17.21
C LYS A 93 1.59 2.75 -16.40
N PHE A 94 2.92 2.57 -16.41
CA PHE A 94 3.62 1.44 -15.78
C PHE A 94 3.32 0.05 -16.38
N ARG A 95 2.61 -0.02 -17.51
CA ARG A 95 2.44 -1.26 -18.30
C ARG A 95 3.21 -1.21 -19.60
N MET A 96 3.60 -2.38 -20.09
CA MET A 96 4.26 -2.49 -21.38
C MET A 96 3.26 -2.31 -22.52
N ALA A 97 3.70 -1.79 -23.67
CA ALA A 97 2.82 -1.61 -24.84
C ALA A 97 2.14 -2.92 -25.33
N ARG A 98 2.73 -4.08 -25.02
CA ARG A 98 2.14 -5.40 -25.29
C ARG A 98 0.91 -5.73 -24.43
N GLU A 99 0.79 -5.07 -23.27
CA GLU A 99 -0.31 -5.21 -22.30
C GLU A 99 -1.40 -4.13 -22.50
N ALA A 100 -1.33 -3.37 -23.60
CA ALA A 100 -2.34 -2.38 -23.95
C ALA A 100 -3.70 -3.02 -24.27
N THR A 101 -4.78 -2.41 -23.80
CA THR A 101 -6.16 -2.89 -23.99
C THR A 101 -6.91 -2.08 -25.04
N TRP A 102 -8.00 -2.64 -25.57
CA TRP A 102 -8.91 -1.93 -26.48
C TRP A 102 -10.09 -1.38 -25.68
N GLU A 103 -10.24 -0.06 -25.67
CA GLU A 103 -11.31 0.66 -25.00
C GLU A 103 -12.19 1.39 -26.03
N LYS A 104 -13.43 1.71 -25.67
CA LYS A 104 -14.30 2.51 -26.55
C LYS A 104 -13.79 3.95 -26.63
N GLU A 105 -13.78 4.50 -27.83
CA GLU A 105 -13.30 5.87 -28.06
C GLU A 105 -14.14 6.92 -27.32
N SER A 106 -15.46 6.72 -27.25
CA SER A 106 -16.38 7.62 -26.53
C SER A 106 -16.00 7.77 -25.06
N ASP A 107 -15.77 6.63 -24.40
CA ASP A 107 -15.54 6.56 -22.96
C ASP A 107 -14.16 7.16 -22.64
N MET A 108 -13.17 6.90 -23.49
CA MET A 108 -11.83 7.47 -23.34
C MET A 108 -11.80 8.99 -23.60
N ARG A 109 -12.61 9.51 -24.54
CA ARG A 109 -12.73 10.95 -24.76
C ARG A 109 -13.43 11.68 -23.62
N GLU A 110 -14.39 11.03 -22.97
CA GLU A 110 -15.10 11.59 -21.82
C GLU A 110 -14.22 11.58 -20.56
N LEU A 111 -13.55 10.46 -20.28
CA LEU A 111 -12.74 10.28 -19.07
C LEU A 111 -11.34 10.90 -19.17
N TYR A 112 -10.76 10.91 -20.38
CA TYR A 112 -9.39 11.37 -20.63
C TYR A 112 -9.30 12.26 -21.89
N PRO A 113 -9.92 13.45 -21.90
CA PRO A 113 -9.95 14.32 -23.08
C PRO A 113 -8.56 14.74 -23.57
N SER A 114 -7.55 14.78 -22.69
CA SER A 114 -6.19 15.20 -23.02
C SER A 114 -5.40 14.22 -23.89
N LEU A 115 -5.92 13.02 -24.14
CA LEU A 115 -5.28 12.00 -24.98
C LEU A 115 -5.74 12.05 -26.45
N PHE A 116 -6.70 12.91 -26.79
CA PHE A 116 -7.30 13.06 -28.12
C PHE A 116 -7.11 14.49 -28.65
#